data_AF-A0A0Q4YI73-F1
#
_entry.id   AF-A0A0Q4YI73-F1
#
_cell.length_a   1.000
_cell.length_b   1.000
_cell.length_c   1.000
_cell.angle_alpha   90.00
_cell.angle_beta   90.00
_cell.angle_gamma   90.00
#
_symmetry.space_group_name_H-M   'P 1'
#
loop_
_entity.id
_entity.type
_entity.pdbx_description
1 polymer ?
#
loop_
_entity_poly.entity_id
_entity_poly.type
_entity_poly.pdbx_seq_one_letter_code
_entity_poly.pdbx_strand_id
1 'polypeptide(L)'
;MIERLIDLATREVGTREDSVNNTGARIVEYQGATWLQPGAWPWCAAFTCWLMRELLEEEGAREFLSGYLKRPPITLAQAEKLRCRDASAFGWEKWARSHGLPLLGERELARAGDFVVFDFSHIGLVIEDQRSPGDPVRTIEGNTNGKGERDSASGDGVWMKTRDPSLTKSYIRIFQ
;
A
#
# COMPACT_ATOMS: atom_id res chain seq x y z
N MET A 1 -6.80 -12.44 6.89
CA MET A 1 -5.70 -11.45 6.73
C MET A 1 -6.03 -10.40 5.69
N ILE A 2 -6.38 -10.77 4.45
CA ILE A 2 -6.78 -9.81 3.40
C ILE A 2 -7.93 -8.91 3.87
N GLU A 3 -9.00 -9.50 4.42
CA GLU A 3 -10.12 -8.74 4.99
C GLU A 3 -9.68 -7.76 6.09
N ARG A 4 -8.72 -8.15 6.94
CA ARG A 4 -8.18 -7.30 8.01
C ARG A 4 -7.38 -6.13 7.44
N LEU A 5 -6.56 -6.37 6.41
CA LEU A 5 -5.81 -5.33 5.71
C LEU A 5 -6.75 -4.32 5.04
N ILE A 6 -7.82 -4.82 4.40
CA ILE A 6 -8.83 -3.96 3.78
C ILE A 6 -9.63 -3.19 4.83
N ASP A 7 -10.00 -3.80 5.97
CA ASP A 7 -10.65 -3.13 7.09
C ASP A 7 -9.78 -2.00 7.66
N LEU A 8 -8.48 -2.23 7.85
CA LEU A 8 -7.53 -1.18 8.26
C LEU A 8 -7.55 0.00 7.28
N ALA A 9 -7.43 -0.26 5.98
CA ALA A 9 -7.47 0.79 4.97
C ALA A 9 -8.82 1.51 4.90
N THR A 10 -9.92 0.77 5.04
CA THR A 10 -11.29 1.31 4.96
C THR A 10 -11.58 2.30 6.08
N ARG A 11 -11.07 2.06 7.29
CA ARG A 11 -11.23 2.95 8.45
C ARG A 11 -10.53 4.30 8.27
N GLU A 12 -9.53 4.36 7.41
CA GLU A 12 -8.79 5.59 7.13
C GLU A 12 -9.42 6.42 5.99
N VAL A 13 -10.39 5.87 5.25
CA VAL A 13 -11.06 6.60 4.17
C VAL A 13 -11.74 7.86 4.73
N GLY A 14 -11.42 9.00 4.12
CA GLY A 14 -11.88 10.32 4.57
C GLY A 14 -10.91 11.06 5.48
N THR A 15 -9.80 10.42 5.92
CA THR A 15 -8.66 11.14 6.51
C THR A 15 -8.13 12.17 5.51
N ARG A 16 -7.87 13.38 5.98
CA ARG A 16 -7.35 14.49 5.18
C ARG A 16 -6.09 15.10 5.78
N GLU A 17 -5.32 15.73 4.91
CA GLU A 17 -4.22 16.62 5.28
C GLU A 17 -4.73 17.86 6.03
N ASP A 18 -3.85 18.47 6.80
CA ASP A 18 -4.08 19.80 7.38
C ASP A 18 -4.01 20.89 6.28
N SER A 19 -4.14 22.16 6.66
CA SER A 19 -4.16 23.29 5.72
C SER A 19 -2.90 23.44 4.85
N VAL A 20 -1.81 22.75 5.19
CA VAL A 20 -0.58 22.72 4.41
C VAL A 20 -0.45 21.35 3.73
N ASN A 21 -0.23 21.35 2.42
CA ASN A 21 -0.08 20.13 1.62
C ASN A 21 0.95 19.17 2.23
N ASN A 22 0.63 17.88 2.25
CA ASN A 22 1.39 16.77 2.80
C ASN A 22 1.66 16.87 4.31
N THR A 23 0.81 17.56 5.07
CA THR A 23 0.93 17.68 6.52
C THR A 23 -0.33 17.20 7.23
N GLY A 24 -0.25 17.04 8.55
CA GLY A 24 -1.35 16.59 9.38
C GLY A 24 -0.90 15.55 10.39
N ALA A 25 -1.48 15.56 11.60
CA ALA A 25 -1.09 14.62 12.65
C ALA A 25 -1.19 13.17 12.18
N ARG A 26 -2.28 12.81 11.49
CA ARG A 26 -2.47 11.47 10.95
C ARG A 26 -1.50 11.13 9.82
N ILE A 27 -1.15 12.12 9.01
CA ILE A 27 -0.18 11.96 7.93
C ILE A 27 1.23 11.70 8.48
N VAL A 28 1.60 12.40 9.55
CA VAL A 28 2.86 12.17 10.26
C VAL A 28 2.94 10.74 10.81
N GLU A 29 1.84 10.16 11.28
CA GLU A 29 1.81 8.76 11.70
C GLU A 29 2.07 7.78 10.55
N TYR A 30 1.49 8.03 9.37
CA TYR A 30 1.78 7.22 8.18
C TYR A 30 3.25 7.36 7.77
N GLN A 31 3.76 8.60 7.73
CA GLN A 31 5.15 8.90 7.39
C GLN A 31 6.13 8.21 8.34
N GLY A 32 5.79 8.15 9.63
CA GLY A 32 6.55 7.42 10.66
C GLY A 32 6.61 5.90 10.46
N ALA A 33 5.83 5.33 9.54
CA ALA A 33 5.99 3.93 9.14
C ALA A 33 7.11 3.71 8.10
N THR A 34 7.69 4.79 7.55
CA THR A 34 8.81 4.73 6.60
C THR A 34 10.15 4.95 7.30
N TRP A 35 11.26 4.82 6.56
CA TRP A 35 12.58 5.24 7.04
C TRP A 35 12.85 6.74 6.88
N LEU A 36 11.94 7.48 6.23
CA LEU A 36 12.11 8.90 5.94
C LEU A 36 11.49 9.69 7.08
N GLN A 37 12.18 10.74 7.52
CA GLN A 37 11.64 11.60 8.58
C GLN A 37 10.35 12.27 8.08
N PRO A 38 9.32 12.41 8.96
CA PRO A 38 8.10 13.13 8.62
C PRO A 38 8.37 14.53 8.08
N GLY A 39 7.56 14.97 7.11
CA GLY A 39 7.74 16.25 6.43
C GLY A 39 6.71 16.47 5.32
N ALA A 40 6.77 17.60 4.63
CA ALA A 40 5.81 17.94 3.58
C ALA A 40 6.15 17.25 2.24
N TRP A 41 6.01 15.93 2.18
CA TRP A 41 6.28 15.12 0.98
C TRP A 41 5.15 14.09 0.70
N PRO A 42 4.96 13.66 -0.57
CA PRO A 42 3.88 12.77 -0.97
C PRO A 42 3.86 11.45 -0.19
N TRP A 43 2.74 11.12 0.46
CA TRP A 43 2.68 10.08 1.48
C TRP A 43 1.92 8.80 1.06
N CYS A 44 1.66 8.59 -0.24
CA CYS A 44 0.98 7.38 -0.72
C CYS A 44 1.67 6.07 -0.29
N ALA A 45 3.00 6.00 -0.47
CA ALA A 45 3.79 4.85 -0.03
C ALA A 45 3.95 4.78 1.50
N ALA A 46 3.91 5.92 2.19
CA ALA A 46 3.89 5.95 3.64
C ALA A 46 2.62 5.32 4.20
N PHE A 47 1.47 5.60 3.59
CA PHE A 47 0.19 4.98 3.94
C PHE A 47 0.24 3.46 3.76
N THR A 48 0.77 2.94 2.65
CA THR A 48 0.91 1.49 2.46
C THR A 48 1.94 0.87 3.42
N CYS A 49 3.01 1.59 3.77
CA CYS A 49 3.98 1.16 4.78
C CYS A 49 3.33 1.04 6.15
N TRP A 50 2.44 1.98 6.48
CA TRP A 50 1.64 1.98 7.69
C TRP A 50 0.68 0.78 7.71
N LEU A 51 -0.09 0.55 6.64
CA LEU A 51 -0.98 -0.61 6.54
C LEU A 51 -0.26 -1.95 6.82
N MET A 52 0.93 -2.12 6.23
CA MET A 52 1.73 -3.33 6.49
C MET A 52 2.24 -3.39 7.93
N ARG A 53 2.60 -2.27 8.55
CA ARG A 53 3.02 -2.22 9.95
C ARG A 53 1.89 -2.68 10.87
N GLU A 54 0.71 -2.07 10.72
CA GLU A 54 -0.45 -2.38 11.55
C GLU A 54 -0.95 -3.81 11.34
N LEU A 55 -0.93 -4.33 10.11
CA LEU A 55 -1.30 -5.72 9.85
C LEU A 55 -0.36 -6.70 10.57
N LEU A 56 0.93 -6.39 10.66
CA LEU A 56 1.94 -7.26 11.28
C LEU A 56 1.92 -7.27 12.81
N GLU A 57 1.12 -6.42 13.46
CA GLU A 57 0.80 -6.57 14.88
C GLU A 57 0.04 -7.89 15.13
N GLU A 58 -0.81 -8.29 14.18
CA GLU A 58 -1.58 -9.53 14.24
C GLU A 58 -0.66 -10.75 14.13
N GLU A 59 -0.73 -11.66 15.10
CA GLU A 59 0.10 -12.88 15.11
C GLU A 59 -0.12 -13.73 13.87
N GLY A 60 -1.37 -13.90 13.43
CA GLY A 60 -1.69 -14.67 12.22
C GLY A 60 -1.08 -14.08 10.94
N ALA A 61 -0.89 -12.76 10.86
CA ALA A 61 -0.19 -12.15 9.71
C ALA A 61 1.31 -12.47 9.73
N ARG A 62 1.93 -12.50 10.92
CA ARG A 62 3.33 -12.88 11.09
C ARG A 62 3.55 -14.37 10.83
N GLU A 63 2.62 -15.23 11.27
CA GLU A 63 2.64 -16.66 10.97
C GLU A 63 2.56 -16.94 9.47
N PHE A 64 1.65 -16.26 8.77
CA PHE A 64 1.56 -16.38 7.31
C PHE A 64 2.86 -15.96 6.62
N LEU A 65 3.43 -14.80 6.97
CA LEU A 65 4.67 -14.33 6.38
C LEU A 65 5.85 -15.28 6.70
N SER A 66 5.87 -15.86 7.90
CA SER A 66 6.84 -16.87 8.32
C SER A 66 6.75 -18.12 7.43
N GLY A 67 5.56 -18.66 7.23
CA GLY A 67 5.32 -19.81 6.34
C GLY A 67 5.66 -19.50 4.88
N TYR A 68 5.20 -18.35 4.38
CA TYR A 68 5.45 -17.90 3.01
C TYR A 68 6.95 -17.78 2.71
N LEU A 69 7.70 -17.13 3.60
CA LEU A 69 9.15 -16.93 3.45
C LEU A 69 9.98 -18.15 3.88
N LYS A 70 9.33 -19.25 4.30
CA LYS A 70 9.98 -20.47 4.83
C LYS A 70 10.96 -20.16 5.97
N ARG A 71 10.52 -19.32 6.92
CA ARG A 71 11.28 -18.87 8.09
C ARG A 71 10.74 -19.51 9.38
N PRO A 72 11.52 -19.53 10.47
CA PRO A 72 10.95 -19.77 11.80
C PRO A 72 9.93 -18.67 12.16
N PRO A 73 9.12 -18.86 13.23
CA PRO A 73 8.16 -17.86 13.68
C PRO A 73 8.81 -16.47 13.80
N ILE A 74 8.20 -15.49 13.13
CA ILE A 74 8.72 -14.13 13.02
C ILE A 74 8.19 -13.30 14.19
N THR A 75 9.08 -12.74 15.00
CA THR A 75 8.70 -11.79 16.06
C THR A 75 8.27 -10.45 15.47
N LEU A 76 7.53 -9.63 16.24
CA LEU A 76 7.15 -8.29 15.78
C LEU A 76 8.36 -7.44 15.37
N ALA A 77 9.46 -7.49 16.14
CA ALA A 77 10.69 -6.77 15.81
C ALA A 77 11.38 -7.27 14.52
N GLN A 78 11.22 -8.55 14.19
CA GLN A 78 11.71 -9.09 12.92
C GLN A 78 10.78 -8.73 11.77
N ALA A 79 9.46 -8.76 11.98
CA ALA A 79 8.45 -8.34 11.00
C ALA A 79 8.64 -6.87 10.61
N GLU A 80 8.91 -5.99 11.59
CA GLU A 80 9.25 -4.57 11.38
C GLU A 80 10.47 -4.37 10.47
N LYS A 81 11.48 -5.25 10.57
CA LYS A 81 12.66 -5.20 9.71
C LYS A 81 12.40 -5.76 8.31
N LEU A 82 11.40 -6.63 8.16
CA LEU A 82 11.09 -7.32 6.91
C LEU A 82 10.11 -6.56 6.02
N ARG A 83 9.16 -5.82 6.60
CA ARG A 83 8.18 -5.06 5.82
C ARG A 83 8.84 -3.96 4.99
N CYS A 84 8.14 -3.52 3.95
CA CYS A 84 8.57 -2.36 3.18
C CYS A 84 8.51 -1.09 4.05
N ARG A 85 9.58 -0.28 4.02
CA ARG A 85 9.69 1.01 4.71
C ARG A 85 10.13 2.15 3.77
N ASP A 86 10.06 1.90 2.47
CA ASP A 86 10.46 2.86 1.44
C ASP A 86 9.33 3.86 1.20
N ALA A 87 9.64 5.15 1.31
CA ALA A 87 8.68 6.23 1.08
C ALA A 87 8.38 6.47 -0.41
N SER A 88 9.00 5.72 -1.33
CA SER A 88 8.74 5.80 -2.77
C SER A 88 7.88 4.63 -3.27
N ALA A 89 6.91 4.91 -4.15
CA ALA A 89 6.07 3.87 -4.76
C ALA A 89 6.89 2.80 -5.49
N PHE A 90 7.92 3.20 -6.26
CA PHE A 90 8.79 2.24 -6.96
C PHE A 90 9.76 1.49 -6.03
N GLY A 91 10.01 2.01 -4.81
CA GLY A 91 10.76 1.31 -3.78
C GLY A 91 10.10 0.00 -3.36
N TRP A 92 8.77 -0.06 -3.40
CA TRP A 92 8.00 -1.29 -3.12
C TRP A 92 8.33 -2.42 -4.10
N GLU A 93 8.51 -2.13 -5.39
CA GLU A 93 8.92 -3.17 -6.35
C GLU A 93 10.32 -3.72 -6.03
N LYS A 94 11.25 -2.85 -5.63
CA LYS A 94 12.61 -3.27 -5.25
C LYS A 94 12.57 -4.16 -4.00
N TRP A 95 11.75 -3.77 -3.02
CA TRP A 95 11.51 -4.55 -1.81
C TRP A 95 10.87 -5.91 -2.13
N ALA A 96 9.86 -5.95 -2.99
CA ALA A 96 9.21 -7.19 -3.38
C ALA A 96 10.21 -8.16 -4.06
N ARG A 97 10.99 -7.66 -5.02
CA ARG A 97 12.04 -8.44 -5.70
C ARG A 97 13.08 -8.97 -4.73
N SER A 98 13.54 -8.18 -3.76
CA SER A 98 14.57 -8.62 -2.80
C SER A 98 14.08 -9.69 -1.82
N HIS A 99 12.77 -9.80 -1.62
CA HIS A 99 12.14 -10.82 -0.78
C HIS A 99 11.58 -12.00 -1.59
N GLY A 100 11.76 -12.02 -2.91
CA GLY A 100 11.22 -13.06 -3.78
C GLY A 100 9.69 -13.05 -3.86
N LEU A 101 9.04 -11.92 -3.55
CA LEU A 101 7.60 -11.76 -3.65
C LEU A 101 7.17 -11.61 -5.13
N PRO A 102 6.02 -12.18 -5.53
CA PRO A 102 5.47 -12.01 -6.87
C PRO A 102 5.28 -10.53 -7.20
N LEU A 103 5.99 -10.11 -8.24
CA LEU A 103 5.80 -8.83 -8.90
C LEU A 103 5.17 -9.10 -10.27
N LEU A 104 3.87 -8.89 -10.34
CA LEU A 104 3.03 -9.20 -11.48
C LEU A 104 2.92 -7.99 -12.40
N GLY A 105 2.86 -8.22 -13.72
CA GLY A 105 2.71 -7.15 -14.70
C GLY A 105 1.29 -6.62 -14.82
N GLU A 106 1.13 -5.50 -15.54
CA GLU A 106 -0.15 -4.80 -15.78
C GLU A 106 -1.29 -5.68 -16.35
N ARG A 107 -0.96 -6.78 -17.03
CA ARG A 107 -1.93 -7.69 -17.68
C ARG A 107 -2.45 -8.79 -16.75
N GLU A 108 -1.82 -8.96 -15.61
CA GLU A 108 -2.26 -9.92 -14.60
C GLU A 108 -3.50 -9.38 -13.87
N LEU A 109 -4.37 -10.29 -13.43
CA LEU A 109 -5.57 -9.89 -12.68
C LEU A 109 -5.16 -9.35 -11.31
N ALA A 110 -5.63 -8.15 -10.97
CA ALA A 110 -5.53 -7.62 -9.62
C ALA A 110 -6.33 -8.49 -8.65
N ARG A 111 -5.79 -8.74 -7.45
CA ARG A 111 -6.46 -9.48 -6.38
C ARG A 111 -6.59 -8.62 -5.14
N ALA A 112 -7.67 -8.83 -4.39
CA ALA A 112 -7.86 -8.19 -3.11
C ALA A 112 -6.63 -8.46 -2.20
N GLY A 113 -6.06 -7.40 -1.63
CA GLY A 113 -4.85 -7.48 -0.82
C GLY A 113 -3.53 -7.28 -1.60
N ASP A 114 -3.56 -7.18 -2.93
CA ASP A 114 -2.40 -6.75 -3.69
C ASP A 114 -2.09 -5.27 -3.41
N PHE A 115 -0.81 -4.91 -3.42
CA PHE A 115 -0.41 -3.51 -3.56
C PHE A 115 -0.17 -3.21 -5.05
N VAL A 116 -0.94 -2.28 -5.60
CA VAL A 116 -0.79 -1.84 -6.99
C VAL A 116 0.14 -0.63 -7.06
N VAL A 117 1.17 -0.72 -7.91
CA VAL A 117 2.06 0.40 -8.24
C VAL A 117 1.63 0.96 -9.58
N PHE A 118 1.47 2.28 -9.68
CA PHE A 118 1.09 2.98 -10.91
C PHE A 118 2.29 3.67 -11.56
N ASP A 119 2.26 3.83 -12.88
CA ASP A 119 3.39 4.40 -13.65
C ASP A 119 3.66 5.89 -13.38
N PHE A 120 2.72 6.60 -12.76
CA PHE A 120 2.89 7.99 -12.33
C PHE A 120 3.43 8.11 -10.89
N SER A 121 4.18 7.10 -10.41
CA SER A 121 4.80 7.07 -9.08
C SER A 121 3.78 7.18 -7.94
N HIS A 122 2.76 6.32 -7.97
CA HIS A 122 1.73 6.20 -6.93
C HIS A 122 1.53 4.73 -6.57
N ILE A 123 1.01 4.46 -5.37
CA ILE A 123 0.75 3.11 -4.88
C ILE A 123 -0.55 3.08 -4.07
N GLY A 124 -1.30 1.98 -4.19
CA GLY A 124 -2.55 1.75 -3.46
C GLY A 124 -2.73 0.31 -3.05
N LEU A 125 -3.73 0.06 -2.20
CA LEU A 125 -4.19 -1.28 -1.83
C LEU A 125 -5.37 -1.66 -2.73
N VAL A 126 -5.29 -2.79 -3.42
CA VAL A 126 -6.42 -3.38 -4.16
C VAL A 126 -7.42 -3.99 -3.17
N ILE A 127 -8.69 -3.65 -3.30
CA ILE A 127 -9.74 -4.03 -2.32
C ILE A 127 -10.72 -5.09 -2.84
N GLU A 128 -10.66 -5.44 -4.12
CA GLU A 128 -11.47 -6.52 -4.68
C GLU A 128 -10.74 -7.24 -5.82
N ASP A 129 -11.16 -8.47 -6.09
CA ASP A 129 -10.66 -9.25 -7.22
C ASP A 129 -11.18 -8.71 -8.55
N GLN A 130 -10.26 -8.49 -9.47
CA GLN A 130 -10.58 -8.17 -10.86
C GLN A 130 -11.06 -9.44 -11.59
N ARG A 131 -12.14 -9.34 -12.38
CA ARG A 131 -12.69 -10.50 -13.12
C ARG A 131 -12.05 -10.65 -14.50
N SER A 132 -11.76 -9.54 -15.15
CA SER A 132 -11.09 -9.49 -16.45
C SER A 132 -9.98 -8.43 -16.46
N PRO A 133 -8.88 -8.58 -17.22
CA PRO A 133 -7.78 -7.60 -17.22
C PRO A 133 -8.20 -6.19 -17.67
N GLY A 134 -9.32 -6.07 -18.39
CA GLY A 134 -9.87 -4.77 -18.83
C GLY A 134 -10.82 -4.14 -17.81
N ASP A 135 -11.20 -4.84 -16.74
CA ASP A 135 -12.09 -4.28 -15.73
C ASP A 135 -11.35 -3.20 -14.91
N PRO A 136 -12.04 -2.17 -14.41
CA PRO A 136 -11.42 -1.21 -13.51
C PRO A 136 -10.87 -1.87 -12.24
N VAL A 137 -9.76 -1.33 -11.72
CA VAL A 137 -9.16 -1.78 -10.47
C VAL A 137 -9.68 -0.91 -9.34
N ARG A 138 -10.31 -1.50 -8.32
CA ARG A 138 -10.76 -0.77 -7.14
C ARG A 138 -9.70 -0.82 -6.04
N THR A 139 -9.42 0.35 -5.49
CA THR A 139 -8.33 0.55 -4.54
C THR A 139 -8.73 1.46 -3.38
N ILE A 140 -7.95 1.41 -2.31
CA ILE A 140 -7.84 2.48 -1.31
C ILE A 140 -6.42 3.04 -1.38
N GLU A 141 -6.32 4.35 -1.51
CA GLU A 141 -5.09 5.09 -1.79
C GLU A 141 -4.96 6.27 -0.83
N GLY A 142 -3.75 6.48 -0.28
CA GLY A 142 -3.40 7.68 0.47
C GLY A 142 -2.74 8.71 -0.45
N ASN A 143 -2.68 9.97 -0.02
CA ASN A 143 -2.15 11.09 -0.81
C ASN A 143 -2.81 11.18 -2.19
N THR A 144 -4.14 11.18 -2.20
CA THR A 144 -4.93 11.40 -3.41
C THR A 144 -6.17 12.19 -3.06
N ASN A 145 -6.90 12.66 -4.06
CA ASN A 145 -8.17 13.36 -3.87
C ASN A 145 -9.38 12.44 -4.11
N GLY A 146 -10.57 12.91 -3.73
CA GLY A 146 -11.84 12.22 -4.00
C GLY A 146 -12.25 12.14 -5.48
N LYS A 147 -11.41 12.61 -6.43
CA LYS A 147 -11.65 12.58 -7.88
C LYS A 147 -10.79 11.51 -8.55
N GLY A 148 -11.08 11.08 -9.78
CA GLY A 148 -10.30 10.03 -10.49
C GLY A 148 -8.88 10.40 -10.93
N GLU A 149 -8.29 11.49 -10.42
CA GLU A 149 -7.09 12.12 -10.98
C GLU A 149 -5.77 11.48 -10.50
N ARG A 150 -4.66 11.80 -11.20
CA ARG A 150 -3.28 11.38 -10.86
C ARG A 150 -2.66 12.35 -9.85
N ASP A 151 -3.29 12.51 -8.70
CA ASP A 151 -3.04 13.65 -7.82
C ASP A 151 -2.10 13.40 -6.64
N SER A 152 -0.97 12.73 -6.88
CA SER A 152 0.07 12.59 -5.84
C SER A 152 0.80 13.90 -5.55
N ALA A 153 0.57 14.95 -6.35
CA ALA A 153 1.32 16.21 -6.29
C ALA A 153 0.58 17.28 -5.48
N SER A 154 -0.74 17.38 -5.60
CA SER A 154 -1.51 18.35 -4.82
C SER A 154 -1.98 17.80 -3.47
N GLY A 155 -2.03 16.46 -3.32
CA GLY A 155 -2.38 15.80 -2.05
C GLY A 155 -3.82 16.11 -1.62
N ASP A 156 -4.38 15.30 -0.72
CA ASP A 156 -5.65 15.62 -0.05
C ASP A 156 -5.89 14.64 1.09
N GLY A 157 -6.04 13.34 0.80
CA GLY A 157 -6.43 12.38 1.81
C GLY A 157 -6.35 10.92 1.40
N VAL A 158 -7.02 10.08 2.19
CA VAL A 158 -7.23 8.66 1.90
C VAL A 158 -8.61 8.49 1.26
N TRP A 159 -8.65 7.86 0.09
CA TRP A 159 -9.87 7.70 -0.69
C TRP A 159 -9.98 6.32 -1.33
N MET A 160 -11.23 5.88 -1.52
CA MET A 160 -11.53 4.78 -2.43
C MET A 160 -11.43 5.28 -3.87
N LYS A 161 -10.79 4.51 -4.74
CA LYS A 161 -10.62 4.85 -6.16
C LYS A 161 -11.06 3.70 -7.05
N THR A 162 -11.47 4.08 -8.26
CA THR A 162 -11.68 3.17 -9.38
C THR A 162 -10.72 3.62 -10.47
N ARG A 163 -9.71 2.80 -10.75
CA ARG A 163 -8.60 3.12 -11.64
C ARG A 163 -8.75 2.35 -12.95
N ASP A 164 -8.43 3.02 -14.06
CA ASP A 164 -8.26 2.35 -15.35
C ASP A 164 -7.03 1.42 -15.26
N PRO A 165 -7.14 0.14 -15.66
CA PRO A 165 -6.04 -0.82 -15.54
C PRO A 165 -4.79 -0.44 -16.34
N SER A 166 -4.92 0.38 -17.39
CA SER A 166 -3.77 0.89 -18.17
C SER A 166 -2.85 1.85 -17.39
N LEU A 167 -3.27 2.30 -16.21
CA LEU A 167 -2.43 3.11 -15.32
C LEU A 167 -1.46 2.27 -14.48
N THR A 168 -1.75 0.97 -14.36
CA THR A 168 -1.00 0.05 -13.51
C THR A 168 0.35 -0.24 -14.15
N LYS A 169 1.39 -0.15 -13.33
CA LYS A 169 2.72 -0.64 -13.65
C LYS A 169 2.87 -2.10 -13.26
N SER A 170 2.52 -2.42 -12.02
CA SER A 170 2.71 -3.74 -11.44
C SER A 170 1.80 -3.98 -10.24
N TYR A 171 1.59 -5.25 -9.90
CA TYR A 171 0.97 -5.69 -8.65
C TYR A 171 1.99 -6.45 -7.81
N ILE A 172 2.04 -6.14 -6.52
CA ILE A 172 2.82 -6.87 -5.53
C ILE A 172 1.87 -7.77 -4.76
N ARG A 173 1.97 -9.08 -4.99
CA ARG A 173 1.09 -10.08 -4.36
C ARG A 173 1.78 -10.75 -3.20
N ILE A 174 1.38 -10.36 -1.99
CA ILE A 174 1.91 -10.93 -0.74
C ILE A 174 1.05 -12.10 -0.29
N PHE A 175 -0.27 -11.96 -0.38
CA PHE A 175 -1.23 -12.95 0.09
C PHE A 175 -1.72 -13.79 -1.09
N GLN A 176 -1.65 -15.12 -0.95
CA GLN A 176 -2.12 -16.11 -1.91
C GLN A 176 -2.85 -17.22 -1.17
#